data_AF-A0A3E2D5I2-F1
#
_entry.id   AF-A0A3E2D5I2-F1
#
_cell.length_a   1.000
_cell.length_b   1.000
_cell.length_c   1.000
_cell.angle_alpha   90.00
_cell.angle_beta   90.00
_cell.angle_gamma   90.00
#
_symmetry.space_group_name_H-M   'P 1'
#
loop_
_entity.id
_entity.type
_entity.pdbx_description
1 polymer ?
#
loop_
_entity_poly.entity_id
_entity_poly.type
_entity_poly.pdbx_seq_one_letter_code
_entity_poly.pdbx_strand_id
1 'polypeptide(L)'
;MGKKITMQDIADAARVSKSAVSFAYNTPDRLSSETVEHIFSVAKELGYVRNPVAYMLRTQKTNSLGLLLPQQLGRVLENPYYS
;
A
#
# COMPACT_ATOMS: atom_id res chain seq x y z
N MET A 1 -17.35 -13.48 10.44
CA MET A 1 -16.69 -12.48 9.57
C MET A 1 -15.84 -11.58 10.45
N GLY A 2 -14.51 -11.69 10.39
CA GLY A 2 -13.62 -10.83 11.20
C GLY A 2 -13.68 -9.38 10.71
N LYS A 3 -13.85 -8.42 11.62
CA LYS A 3 -13.85 -6.98 11.33
C LYS A 3 -12.53 -6.63 10.64
N LYS A 4 -12.58 -6.20 9.37
CA LYS A 4 -11.40 -5.66 8.68
C LYS A 4 -11.04 -4.34 9.35
N ILE A 5 -9.79 -4.23 9.78
CA ILE A 5 -9.26 -3.01 10.37
C ILE A 5 -9.21 -1.95 9.28
N THR A 6 -9.72 -0.77 9.60
CA THR A 6 -9.86 0.35 8.68
C THR A 6 -8.89 1.47 9.06
N MET A 7 -8.71 2.45 8.17
CA MET A 7 -7.95 3.66 8.50
C MET A 7 -8.55 4.45 9.68
N GLN A 8 -9.85 4.26 9.96
CA GLN A 8 -10.50 4.86 11.12
C GLN A 8 -9.98 4.22 12.41
N ASP A 9 -9.92 2.88 12.46
CA ASP A 9 -9.43 2.17 13.64
C ASP A 9 -7.95 2.52 13.93
N ILE A 10 -7.13 2.72 12.89
CA ILE A 10 -5.74 3.20 13.04
C ILE A 10 -5.70 4.63 13.58
N ALA A 11 -6.58 5.50 13.09
CA ALA A 11 -6.66 6.89 13.54
C ALA A 11 -7.03 6.98 15.02
N ASP A 12 -7.99 6.17 15.46
CA ASP A 12 -8.43 6.09 16.85
C ASP A 12 -7.31 5.54 17.75
N ALA A 13 -6.58 4.51 17.31
CA ALA A 13 -5.47 3.92 18.05
C ALA A 13 -4.24 4.84 18.14
N ALA A 14 -3.88 5.51 17.05
CA ALA A 14 -2.76 6.45 16.99
C ALA A 14 -3.14 7.86 17.49
N ARG A 15 -4.38 8.10 17.92
CA ARG A 15 -4.92 9.39 18.36
C ARG A 15 -4.70 10.54 17.37
N VAL A 16 -4.84 10.24 16.09
CA VAL A 16 -4.72 11.22 15.00
C VAL A 16 -6.01 11.31 14.20
N SER A 17 -6.14 12.32 13.34
CA SER A 17 -7.27 12.38 12.42
C SER A 17 -7.16 11.32 11.31
N LYS A 18 -8.30 10.84 10.81
CA LYS A 18 -8.34 9.98 9.60
C LYS A 18 -7.57 10.59 8.42
N SER A 19 -7.62 11.93 8.30
CA SER A 19 -6.88 12.68 7.28
C SER A 19 -5.37 12.56 7.46
N ALA A 20 -4.86 12.63 8.70
CA ALA A 20 -3.45 12.42 9.01
C ALA A 20 -2.98 11.01 8.62
N VAL A 21 -3.77 9.97 8.90
CA VAL A 21 -3.48 8.60 8.45
C VAL A 21 -3.47 8.53 6.91
N SER A 22 -4.44 9.16 6.24
CA SER A 22 -4.45 9.20 4.77
C SER A 22 -3.24 9.95 4.19
N PHE A 23 -2.77 11.00 4.86
CA PHE A 23 -1.56 11.72 4.44
C PHE A 23 -0.31 10.90 4.70
N ALA A 24 -0.17 10.20 5.82
CA ALA A 24 0.96 9.29 6.06
C ALA A 24 1.11 8.24 4.94
N TYR A 25 0.01 7.74 4.37
CA TYR A 25 0.02 6.76 3.27
C TYR A 25 0.12 7.33 1.85
N ASN A 26 -0.18 8.62 1.62
CA ASN A 26 -0.22 9.21 0.28
C ASN A 26 0.77 10.36 0.08
N THR A 27 1.10 11.09 1.14
CA THR A 27 1.94 12.30 1.14
C THR A 27 2.62 12.46 2.51
N PRO A 28 3.57 11.58 2.86
CA PRO A 28 4.21 11.59 4.18
C PRO A 28 4.99 12.89 4.45
N ASP A 29 5.43 13.60 3.42
CA ASP A 29 6.17 14.87 3.53
C ASP A 29 5.38 16.02 4.20
N ARG A 30 4.05 15.86 4.33
CA ARG A 30 3.19 16.84 5.01
C ARG A 30 3.11 16.64 6.52
N LEU A 31 3.68 15.57 7.06
CA LEU A 31 3.69 15.25 8.48
C LEU A 31 5.13 15.18 9.00
N SER A 32 5.31 15.35 10.31
CA SER A 32 6.60 15.05 10.92
C SER A 32 6.91 13.56 10.78
N SER A 33 8.17 13.24 10.53
CA SER A 33 8.67 11.86 10.44
C SER A 33 8.26 11.02 11.65
N GLU A 34 8.32 11.60 12.84
CA GLU A 34 7.87 10.97 14.09
C GLU A 34 6.40 10.55 14.05
N THR A 35 5.52 11.42 13.55
CA THR A 35 4.07 11.10 13.45
C THR A 35 3.82 10.02 12.42
N VAL A 36 4.56 10.05 11.29
CA VAL A 36 4.45 9.04 10.23
C VAL A 36 4.91 7.68 10.75
N GLU A 37 6.05 7.62 11.43
CA GLU A 37 6.55 6.40 12.06
C GLU A 37 5.59 5.85 13.11
N HIS A 38 5.02 6.73 13.95
CA HIS A 38 4.02 6.34 14.95
C HIS A 38 2.77 5.71 14.29
N ILE A 39 2.25 6.33 13.23
CA ILE A 39 1.09 5.80 12.48
C ILE A 39 1.42 4.43 11.86
N PHE A 40 2.60 4.26 11.27
CA PHE A 40 3.00 2.99 10.67
C PHE A 40 3.22 1.88 11.70
N SER A 41 3.77 2.21 12.87
CA SER A 41 3.96 1.24 13.95
C SER A 41 2.61 0.78 14.52
N VAL A 42 1.69 1.69 14.80
CA VAL A 42 0.31 1.35 15.22
C VAL A 42 -0.43 0.55 14.15
N ALA A 43 -0.32 0.93 12.87
CA ALA A 43 -0.92 0.18 11.77
C ALA A 43 -0.38 -1.26 11.68
N LYS A 44 0.91 -1.46 11.95
CA LYS A 44 1.56 -2.78 11.98
C LYS A 44 1.11 -3.63 13.16
N GLU A 45 1.01 -3.04 14.35
CA GLU A 45 0.50 -3.71 15.56
C GLU A 45 -0.96 -4.17 15.38
N LEU A 46 -1.76 -3.33 14.73
CA LEU A 46 -3.13 -3.67 14.38
C LEU A 46 -3.20 -4.68 13.22
N GLY A 47 -2.12 -4.97 12.50
CA GLY A 47 -2.16 -5.85 11.33
C GLY A 47 -2.97 -5.27 10.17
N TYR A 48 -3.00 -3.94 10.04
CA TYR A 48 -3.66 -3.28 8.93
C TYR A 48 -2.93 -3.57 7.61
N VAL A 49 -3.59 -4.33 6.74
CA VAL A 49 -3.14 -4.55 5.36
C VAL A 49 -4.04 -3.75 4.44
N ARG A 50 -3.44 -2.82 3.69
CA ARG A 50 -4.16 -2.01 2.69
C ARG A 50 -4.74 -2.96 1.64
N ASN A 51 -6.05 -2.91 1.42
CA ASN A 51 -6.68 -3.71 0.37
C ASN A 51 -6.28 -3.14 -1.01
N PRO A 52 -5.49 -3.86 -1.82
CA PRO A 52 -5.00 -3.37 -3.11
C PRO A 52 -6.15 -3.07 -4.08
N VAL A 53 -7.21 -3.88 -4.08
CA VAL A 53 -8.39 -3.67 -4.95
C VAL A 53 -9.11 -2.37 -4.58
N ALA A 54 -9.32 -2.13 -3.29
CA ALA A 54 -9.95 -0.89 -2.82
C ALA A 54 -9.07 0.34 -3.08
N TYR A 55 -7.75 0.18 -2.99
CA TYR A 55 -6.79 1.21 -3.36
C TYR A 55 -6.88 1.56 -4.84
N MET A 56 -6.88 0.56 -5.73
CA MET A 56 -6.99 0.74 -7.19
C MET A 56 -8.31 1.40 -7.60
N LEU A 57 -9.43 1.02 -6.96
CA LEU A 57 -10.73 1.65 -7.17
C LEU A 57 -10.72 3.13 -6.77
N ARG A 58 -10.10 3.47 -5.62
CA ARG A 58 -10.02 4.86 -5.14
C ARG A 58 -9.09 5.72 -5.97
N THR A 59 -7.95 5.20 -6.41
CA THR A 59 -6.97 5.96 -7.20
C THR A 59 -7.31 5.98 -8.69
N GLN A 60 -8.30 5.19 -9.13
CA GLN A 60 -8.57 4.89 -10.55
C GLN A 60 -7.33 4.44 -11.32
N LYS A 61 -6.30 3.96 -10.61
CA LYS A 61 -5.04 3.51 -11.18
C LYS A 61 -4.79 2.08 -10.75
N THR A 62 -4.74 1.22 -11.75
CA THR A 62 -4.51 -0.22 -11.61
C THR A 62 -3.03 -0.52 -11.36
N ASN A 63 -2.12 0.41 -11.69
CA ASN A 63 -0.65 0.25 -11.66
C ASN A 63 -0.20 -1.15 -12.16
N SER A 64 -0.85 -1.65 -13.20
CA SER A 64 -0.61 -2.99 -13.73
C SER A 64 0.28 -2.89 -14.96
N LEU A 65 1.40 -3.60 -14.96
CA LEU A 65 2.28 -3.76 -16.11
C LEU A 65 2.01 -5.12 -16.76
N GLY A 66 1.41 -5.11 -17.94
CA GLY A 66 1.21 -6.32 -18.75
C GLY A 66 2.41 -6.54 -19.67
N LEU A 67 3.00 -7.73 -19.62
CA LEU A 67 4.08 -8.12 -20.53
C LEU A 67 3.54 -9.12 -21.55
N LEU A 68 3.55 -8.72 -22.82
CA LEU A 68 3.27 -9.61 -23.95
C LEU A 68 4.59 -10.16 -24.47
N LEU A 69 4.79 -11.44 -24.27
CA LEU A 69 5.99 -12.14 -24.70
C LEU A 69 5.63 -13.11 -25.82
N PRO A 70 6.46 -13.21 -26.89
CA PRO A 70 6.20 -14.12 -28.01
C PRO A 70 6.33 -15.60 -27.62
N GLN A 71 6.92 -15.88 -26.46
CA GLN A 71 7.22 -17.21 -25.97
C GLN A 71 7.03 -17.29 -24.45
N GLN A 72 6.87 -18.50 -23.93
CA GLN A 72 6.62 -18.73 -22.50
C GLN A 72 7.74 -18.12 -21.63
N LEU A 73 7.33 -17.58 -20.47
CA LEU A 73 8.18 -16.79 -19.58
C LEU A 73 9.50 -17.47 -19.23
N GLY A 74 9.49 -18.79 -18.95
CA GLY A 74 10.71 -19.54 -18.64
C GLY A 74 11.77 -19.47 -19.74
N ARG A 75 11.37 -19.63 -21.00
CA ARG A 75 12.28 -19.55 -22.15
C ARG A 75 12.81 -18.14 -22.42
N VAL A 76 12.01 -17.10 -22.12
CA VAL A 76 12.43 -15.70 -22.31
C VAL A 76 13.53 -15.33 -21.32
N LEU A 77 13.42 -15.80 -20.07
CA LEU A 77 14.39 -15.51 -19.01
C LEU A 77 15.71 -16.27 -19.16
N GLU A 78 15.73 -17.36 -19.93
CA GLU A 78 16.95 -18.12 -20.26
C GLU A 78 17.77 -17.49 -21.39
N ASN A 79 17.27 -16.43 -22.03
CA ASN A 79 17.92 -15.85 -23.20
C ASN A 79 19.18 -15.05 -22.80
N PRO A 80 20.38 -15.44 -23.26
CA PRO A 80 21.65 -14.85 -22.85
C PRO A 80 21.88 -13.40 -23.33
N TYR A 81 20.98 -12.84 -24.14
CA TYR A 81 21.06 -11.45 -24.60
C TYR A 81 20.22 -10.47 -23.77
N TYR A 82 19.37 -10.95 -22.85
CA TYR A 82 18.63 -10.12 -21.90
C TYR A 82 19.26 -10.27 -20.51
N SER A 83 20.45 -9.68 -20.30
CA SER A 83 21.08 -9.53 -18.97
C SER A 83 20.83 -8.14 -18.40
#